data_AF-A0A962Z439-F1
#
_entry.id   AF-A0A962Z439-F1
#
_cell.length_a   1.000
_cell.length_b   1.000
_cell.length_c   1.000
_cell.angle_alpha   90.00
_cell.angle_beta   90.00
_cell.angle_gamma   90.00
#
_symmetry.space_group_name_H-M   'P 1'
#
loop_
_entity.id
_entity.type
_entity.pdbx_description
1 polymer ?
#
loop_
_entity_poly.entity_id
_entity_poly.type
_entity_poly.pdbx_seq_one_letter_code
_entity_poly.pdbx_strand_id
1 'polypeptide(L)'
;MQAGKLGGTLARMIDHLLQPQLPWRMLLARYLTNSARDDYSYMRPSRREGDFILPSLRSQQIEIVIALDTSGSIGDEDCAQFLSEIDALKGQMRARVTLLACDAVLANQGPWIFEPWEECKLPDSFPGGGGTSFRPVFEWVEKQGLTPEALVYFTDAEGEFPQTAPNFPVIWLVKGKERVPWGERIQLN
;
A
#
# COMPACT_ATOMS: atom_id res chain seq x y z
N MET A 1 -16.99 -10.79 -7.25
CA MET A 1 -16.42 -11.96 -6.55
C MET A 1 -14.95 -12.20 -6.96
N GLN A 2 -14.08 -11.18 -6.87
CA GLN A 2 -12.66 -11.26 -7.28
C GLN A 2 -11.68 -11.16 -6.11
N ALA A 3 -12.07 -10.52 -5.00
CA ALA A 3 -11.24 -10.32 -3.80
C ALA A 3 -10.73 -11.65 -3.17
N GLY A 4 -11.55 -12.71 -3.17
CA GLY A 4 -11.17 -14.00 -2.58
C GLY A 4 -10.08 -14.78 -3.34
N LYS A 5 -9.89 -14.51 -4.64
CA LYS A 5 -8.86 -15.21 -5.44
C LYS A 5 -7.47 -14.57 -5.29
N LEU A 6 -7.42 -13.25 -5.13
CA LEU A 6 -6.18 -12.47 -5.01
C LEU A 6 -5.53 -12.67 -3.64
N GLY A 7 -6.28 -12.53 -2.54
CA GLY A 7 -5.76 -12.82 -1.18
C GLY A 7 -5.28 -14.27 -1.04
N GLY A 8 -6.03 -15.23 -1.59
CA GLY A 8 -5.62 -16.64 -1.58
C GLY A 8 -4.36 -16.96 -2.40
N THR A 9 -3.91 -16.07 -3.29
CA THR A 9 -2.67 -16.24 -4.06
C THR A 9 -1.48 -15.70 -3.29
N LEU A 10 -1.64 -14.54 -2.63
CA LEU A 10 -0.62 -13.98 -1.76
C LEU A 10 -0.38 -14.84 -0.51
N ALA A 11 -1.44 -15.30 0.16
CA ALA A 11 -1.34 -16.24 1.29
C ALA A 11 -0.55 -17.51 0.91
N ARG A 12 -0.80 -18.10 -0.27
CA ARG A 12 -0.04 -19.25 -0.77
C ARG A 12 1.43 -18.94 -1.10
N MET A 13 1.71 -17.73 -1.58
CA MET A 13 3.09 -17.29 -1.82
C MET A 13 3.85 -17.09 -0.50
N ILE A 14 3.17 -16.59 0.54
CA ILE A 14 3.73 -16.41 1.88
C ILE A 14 3.93 -17.76 2.57
N ASP A 15 2.95 -18.67 2.51
CA ASP A 15 3.01 -20.01 3.12
C ASP A 15 4.13 -20.88 2.52
N HIS A 16 4.42 -20.75 1.22
CA HIS A 16 5.52 -21.45 0.58
C HIS A 16 6.92 -20.94 0.98
N LEU A 17 7.01 -19.86 1.75
CA LEU A 17 8.25 -19.16 2.07
C LEU A 17 8.51 -19.08 3.58
N LEU A 18 8.04 -20.08 4.33
CA LEU A 18 8.33 -20.28 5.76
C LEU A 18 9.83 -20.59 6.02
N GLN A 19 10.74 -19.69 5.64
CA GLN A 19 12.14 -19.52 6.09
C GLN A 19 12.66 -18.10 5.70
N PRO A 20 13.78 -17.65 6.30
CA PRO A 20 13.84 -16.52 7.24
C PRO A 20 13.42 -15.15 6.64
N GLN A 21 12.79 -14.31 7.50
CA GLN A 21 12.52 -12.86 7.36
C GLN A 21 12.81 -12.27 5.97
N LEU A 22 11.94 -12.56 4.99
CA LEU A 22 12.00 -11.87 3.71
C LEU A 22 11.71 -10.39 3.94
N PRO A 23 12.53 -9.46 3.42
CA PRO A 23 12.22 -8.04 3.48
C PRO A 23 10.84 -7.83 2.87
N TRP A 24 9.89 -7.28 3.65
CA TRP A 24 8.51 -7.03 3.23
C TRP A 24 8.43 -6.28 1.89
N ARG A 25 9.47 -5.48 1.60
CA ARG A 25 9.69 -4.83 0.31
C ARG A 25 9.59 -5.77 -0.88
N MET A 26 10.20 -6.95 -0.77
CA MET A 26 10.16 -7.96 -1.83
C MET A 26 8.77 -8.55 -1.98
N LEU A 27 8.03 -8.72 -0.88
CA LEU A 27 6.65 -9.21 -0.90
C LEU A 27 5.74 -8.18 -1.57
N LEU A 28 5.85 -6.91 -1.19
CA LEU A 28 5.12 -5.80 -1.80
C LEU A 28 5.46 -5.66 -3.30
N ALA A 29 6.75 -5.70 -3.65
CA ALA A 29 7.18 -5.58 -5.04
C ALA A 29 6.65 -6.73 -5.91
N ARG A 30 6.72 -7.98 -5.42
CA ARG A 30 6.15 -9.12 -6.13
C ARG A 30 4.63 -9.01 -6.26
N TYR A 31 3.96 -8.58 -5.19
CA TYR A 31 2.51 -8.41 -5.18
C TYR A 31 2.07 -7.43 -6.27
N LEU A 32 2.59 -6.21 -6.21
CA LEU A 32 2.26 -5.15 -7.15
C LEU A 32 2.68 -5.51 -8.60
N THR A 33 3.80 -6.24 -8.77
CA THR A 33 4.21 -6.74 -10.10
C THR A 33 3.26 -7.81 -10.64
N ASN A 34 2.73 -8.68 -9.78
CA ASN A 34 1.79 -9.72 -10.20
C ASN A 34 0.42 -9.12 -10.54
N SER A 35 -0.07 -8.17 -9.73
CA SER A 35 -1.30 -7.42 -10.02
C SER A 35 -1.18 -6.66 -11.34
N ALA A 36 -0.07 -5.95 -11.57
CA ALA A 36 0.19 -5.28 -12.84
C ALA A 36 0.29 -6.26 -14.03
N ARG A 37 0.69 -7.53 -13.79
CA ARG A 37 0.70 -8.57 -14.81
C ARG A 37 -0.69 -9.05 -15.20
N ASP A 38 -1.55 -9.23 -14.22
CA ASP A 38 -2.94 -9.64 -14.42
C ASP A 38 -3.76 -8.53 -15.12
N ASP A 39 -3.38 -7.27 -14.95
CA ASP A 39 -3.98 -6.10 -15.60
C ASP A 39 -3.48 -5.83 -17.04
N TYR A 40 -2.41 -6.50 -17.50
CA TYR A 40 -2.07 -6.49 -18.93
C TYR A 40 -3.13 -7.25 -19.72
N SER A 41 -4.12 -6.51 -20.16
CA SER A 41 -5.12 -6.99 -21.11
C SER A 41 -4.46 -7.17 -22.48
N TYR A 42 -4.46 -8.40 -22.99
CA TYR A 42 -4.24 -8.73 -24.41
C TYR A 42 -5.43 -8.30 -25.30
N MET A 43 -6.34 -7.44 -24.82
CA MET A 43 -7.41 -6.92 -25.67
C MET A 43 -6.79 -6.18 -26.86
N ARG A 44 -7.18 -6.66 -28.04
CA ARG A 44 -6.78 -6.09 -29.32
C ARG A 44 -7.11 -4.59 -29.31
N PRO A 45 -6.12 -3.69 -29.49
CA PRO A 45 -6.38 -2.27 -29.64
C PRO A 45 -7.44 -2.04 -30.71
N SER A 46 -8.33 -1.07 -30.51
CA SER A 46 -9.36 -0.73 -31.50
C SER A 46 -8.69 -0.50 -32.86
N ARG A 47 -9.12 -1.25 -33.89
CA ARG A 47 -8.65 -1.10 -35.27
C ARG A 47 -9.10 0.27 -35.80
N ARG A 48 -8.33 1.32 -35.55
CA ARG A 48 -8.32 2.52 -36.39
C ARG A 48 -7.14 2.36 -37.35
N GLU A 49 -7.44 2.58 -38.62
CA GLU A 49 -6.73 2.08 -39.80
C GLU A 49 -5.22 2.35 -39.82
N GLY A 50 -4.45 1.30 -40.14
CA GLY A 50 -3.02 1.30 -40.37
C GLY A 50 -2.49 -0.14 -40.43
N ASP A 51 -1.64 -0.46 -41.40
CA ASP A 51 -1.12 -1.83 -41.68
C ASP A 51 -0.25 -2.44 -40.57
N PHE A 52 -0.09 -1.76 -39.44
CA PHE A 52 0.73 -2.19 -38.32
C PHE A 52 -0.07 -2.13 -37.02
N ILE A 53 -0.11 -3.25 -36.30
CA ILE A 53 -0.51 -3.28 -34.90
C ILE A 53 0.63 -2.65 -34.11
N LEU A 54 0.50 -1.37 -33.76
CA LEU A 54 1.39 -0.74 -32.81
C LEU A 54 0.91 -1.10 -31.39
N PRO A 55 1.72 -1.78 -30.56
CA PRO A 55 1.36 -1.95 -29.16
C PRO A 55 1.32 -0.58 -28.49
N SER A 56 0.16 -0.17 -27.98
CA SER A 56 0.07 1.00 -27.11
C SER A 56 0.60 0.59 -25.74
N LEU A 57 1.85 0.90 -25.45
CA LEU A 57 2.39 0.87 -24.09
C LEU A 57 1.75 2.00 -23.27
N ARG A 58 0.50 1.81 -22.84
CA ARG A 58 0.03 2.52 -21.66
C ARG A 58 0.76 1.88 -20.48
N SER A 59 1.92 2.44 -20.15
CA SER A 59 2.56 2.21 -18.87
C SER A 59 1.56 2.65 -17.80
N GLN A 60 0.73 1.73 -17.30
CA GLN A 60 -0.11 2.00 -16.14
C GLN A 60 0.84 2.34 -15.00
N GLN A 61 0.81 3.61 -14.57
CA GLN A 61 1.52 4.05 -13.39
C GLN A 61 0.83 3.39 -12.19
N ILE A 62 1.58 2.62 -11.41
CA ILE A 62 1.05 1.91 -10.24
C ILE A 62 0.71 2.96 -9.19
N GLU A 63 -0.54 3.03 -8.75
CA GLU A 63 -0.96 3.95 -7.67
C GLU A 63 -1.10 3.18 -6.36
N ILE A 64 -0.28 3.55 -5.37
CA ILE A 64 -0.34 2.97 -4.02
C ILE A 64 -0.65 4.04 -2.98
N VAL A 65 -1.47 3.66 -2.00
CA VAL A 65 -1.72 4.47 -0.81
C VAL A 65 -0.91 3.91 0.34
N ILE A 66 -0.25 4.78 1.08
CA ILE A 66 0.57 4.43 2.23
C ILE A 66 0.03 5.19 3.42
N ALA A 67 -0.24 4.48 4.51
CA ALA A 67 -0.68 5.05 5.76
C ALA A 67 0.36 4.78 6.85
N LEU A 68 0.79 5.85 7.51
CA LEU A 68 1.62 5.80 8.71
C LEU A 68 0.73 5.97 9.93
N ASP A 69 0.79 5.01 10.83
CA ASP A 69 0.34 5.19 12.19
C ASP A 69 1.32 6.10 12.92
N THR A 70 0.80 7.21 13.44
CA THR A 70 1.58 8.22 14.16
C THR A 70 1.16 8.31 15.63
N SER A 71 0.52 7.26 16.12
CA SER A 71 0.26 7.09 17.54
C SER A 71 1.57 6.87 18.32
N GLY A 72 1.50 7.03 19.65
CA GLY A 72 2.70 7.07 20.50
C GLY A 72 3.51 5.77 20.58
N SER A 73 3.02 4.67 20.02
CA SER A 73 3.72 3.38 19.98
C SER A 73 4.67 3.23 18.76
N ILE A 74 4.56 4.12 17.79
CA ILE A 74 5.42 4.15 16.60
C ILE A 74 6.43 5.28 16.72
N GLY A 75 7.72 4.94 16.66
CA GLY A 75 8.80 5.92 16.79
C GLY A 75 9.12 6.61 15.47
N ASP A 76 9.62 7.86 15.55
CA ASP A 76 10.06 8.64 14.38
C ASP A 76 11.11 7.89 13.54
N GLU A 77 12.03 7.17 14.21
CA GLU A 77 13.05 6.34 13.54
C GLU A 77 12.42 5.20 12.73
N ASP A 78 11.38 4.55 13.25
CA ASP A 78 10.69 3.47 12.53
C ASP A 78 9.96 4.02 11.30
N CYS A 79 9.29 5.16 11.45
CA CYS A 79 8.64 5.87 10.34
C CYS A 79 9.65 6.27 9.25
N ALA A 80 10.82 6.76 9.65
CA ALA A 80 11.87 7.17 8.71
C ALA A 80 12.45 5.98 7.95
N GLN A 81 12.71 4.88 8.65
CA GLN A 81 13.17 3.65 8.02
C GLN A 81 12.13 3.12 7.04
N PHE A 82 10.87 3.04 7.45
CA PHE A 82 9.79 2.58 6.59
C PHE A 82 9.64 3.44 5.33
N LEU A 83 9.67 4.78 5.47
CA LEU A 83 9.53 5.68 4.33
C LEU A 83 10.71 5.57 3.36
N SER A 84 11.94 5.41 3.87
CA SER A 84 13.14 5.17 3.05
C SER A 84 13.02 3.89 2.23
N GLU A 85 12.47 2.83 2.83
CA GLU A 85 12.22 1.56 2.14
C GLU A 85 11.15 1.69 1.03
N ILE A 86 10.11 2.48 1.26
CA ILE A 86 9.11 2.84 0.26
C ILE A 86 9.70 3.67 -0.88
N ASP A 87 10.53 4.67 -0.57
CA ASP A 87 11.18 5.52 -1.56
C ASP A 87 12.05 4.70 -2.52
N ALA A 88 12.79 3.75 -1.97
CA ALA A 88 13.58 2.83 -2.78
C ALA A 88 12.72 1.90 -3.66
N LEU A 89 11.54 1.49 -3.19
CA LEU A 89 10.61 0.66 -3.97
C LEU A 89 9.89 1.43 -5.07
N LYS A 90 9.38 2.63 -4.78
CA LYS A 90 8.55 3.38 -5.74
C LYS A 90 9.33 3.70 -7.02
N GLY A 91 10.63 4.00 -6.90
CA GLY A 91 11.50 4.25 -8.04
C GLY A 91 11.70 3.00 -8.92
N GLN A 92 11.83 1.82 -8.32
CA GLN A 92 11.94 0.55 -9.04
C GLN A 92 10.65 0.18 -9.76
N MET A 93 9.51 0.47 -9.15
CA MET A 93 8.19 0.06 -9.63
C MET A 93 7.48 1.09 -10.52
N ARG A 94 8.05 2.29 -10.64
CA ARG A 94 7.37 3.45 -11.26
C ARG A 94 6.02 3.73 -10.59
N ALA A 95 5.98 3.63 -9.26
CA ALA A 95 4.75 3.82 -8.49
C ALA A 95 4.57 5.28 -8.06
N ARG A 96 3.34 5.77 -8.17
CA ARG A 96 2.87 7.00 -7.53
C ARG A 96 2.42 6.66 -6.12
N VAL A 97 2.90 7.42 -5.15
CA VAL A 97 2.63 7.19 -3.73
C VAL A 97 1.74 8.30 -3.20
N THR A 98 0.64 7.94 -2.56
CA THR A 98 -0.15 8.86 -1.71
C THR A 98 0.10 8.49 -0.26
N LEU A 99 0.84 9.33 0.46
CA LEU A 99 1.16 9.16 1.88
C LEU A 99 0.11 9.87 2.75
N LEU A 100 -0.40 9.13 3.73
CA LEU A 100 -1.30 9.57 4.77
C LEU A 100 -0.64 9.30 6.13
N ALA A 101 -0.88 10.18 7.09
CA ALA A 101 -0.51 9.98 8.48
C ALA A 101 -1.77 10.03 9.33
N CYS A 102 -1.89 9.12 10.29
CA CYS A 102 -3.11 8.94 11.05
C CYS A 102 -2.82 8.48 12.48
N ASP A 103 -3.49 9.11 13.45
CA ASP A 103 -3.63 8.60 14.82
C ASP A 103 -5.11 8.22 15.07
N ALA A 104 -5.86 8.94 15.90
CA ALA A 104 -7.31 8.95 15.94
C ALA A 104 -7.93 9.67 14.73
N VAL A 105 -7.21 10.62 14.13
CA VAL A 105 -7.64 11.38 12.95
C VAL A 105 -6.52 11.48 11.92
N LEU A 106 -6.89 11.75 10.66
CA LEU A 106 -5.90 12.06 9.63
C LEU A 106 -5.17 13.36 9.96
N ALA A 107 -3.86 13.36 9.74
CA ALA A 107 -3.07 14.57 9.84
C ALA A 107 -3.54 15.63 8.82
N ASN A 108 -3.86 16.83 9.30
CA ASN A 108 -4.35 17.94 8.47
C ASN A 108 -3.34 18.43 7.41
N GLN A 109 -2.07 18.06 7.55
CA GLN A 109 -1.00 18.46 6.64
C GLN A 109 -0.89 17.54 5.41
N GLY A 110 -1.56 16.39 5.42
CA GLY A 110 -1.62 15.44 4.32
C GLY A 110 -2.92 15.54 3.48
N PRO A 111 -3.05 14.77 2.40
CA PRO A 111 -2.09 13.77 1.90
C PRO A 111 -0.83 14.40 1.29
N TRP A 112 0.27 13.64 1.28
CA TRP A 112 1.47 13.97 0.49
C TRP A 112 1.56 13.03 -0.70
N ILE A 113 1.67 13.59 -1.89
CA ILE A 113 1.72 12.81 -3.14
C ILE A 113 3.14 12.89 -3.69
N PHE A 114 3.72 11.74 -3.98
CA PHE A 114 5.06 11.62 -4.53
C PHE A 114 5.02 10.86 -5.85
N GLU A 115 5.54 11.48 -6.90
CA GLU A 115 5.77 10.83 -8.17
C GLU A 115 6.97 9.84 -8.07
N PRO A 116 7.10 8.89 -9.02
CA PRO A 116 8.15 7.88 -8.94
C PRO A 116 9.58 8.42 -8.80
N TRP A 117 9.85 9.61 -9.34
CA TRP A 117 11.15 10.27 -9.32
C TRP A 117 11.37 11.25 -8.15
N GLU A 118 10.35 11.53 -7.33
CA GLU A 118 10.43 12.51 -6.24
C GLU A 118 10.78 11.85 -4.91
N GLU A 119 11.76 12.35 -4.17
CA GLU A 119 12.08 11.80 -2.85
C GLU A 119 10.88 11.89 -1.89
N CYS A 120 10.49 10.76 -1.28
CA CYS A 120 9.51 10.73 -0.20
C CYS A 120 10.11 11.34 1.08
N LYS A 121 9.49 12.39 1.60
CA LYS A 121 9.90 13.03 2.86
C LYS A 121 8.85 12.88 3.93
N LEU A 122 9.30 12.62 5.16
CA LEU A 122 8.42 12.69 6.32
C LEU A 122 8.03 14.16 6.55
N PRO A 123 6.78 14.43 6.94
CA PRO A 123 6.38 15.72 7.48
C PRO A 123 7.16 16.03 8.77
N ASP A 124 7.44 17.31 9.02
CA ASP A 124 8.25 17.77 10.16
C ASP A 124 7.63 17.45 11.53
N SER A 125 6.31 17.20 11.58
CA SER A 125 5.63 16.73 12.79
C SER A 125 4.32 16.05 12.45
N PHE A 126 4.02 14.99 13.20
CA PHE A 126 2.71 14.36 13.19
C PHE A 126 1.92 14.82 14.41
N PRO A 127 0.68 15.33 14.25
CA PRO A 127 -0.21 15.47 15.39
C PRO A 127 -0.49 14.08 15.96
N GLY A 128 -0.36 13.93 17.28
CA GLY A 128 -0.55 12.65 17.98
C GLY A 128 -1.19 12.86 19.36
N GLY A 129 -1.57 11.75 20.00
CA GLY A 129 -1.97 11.70 21.41
C GLY A 129 -3.47 11.49 21.68
N GLY A 130 -4.29 11.27 20.65
CA GLY A 130 -5.74 11.08 20.77
C GLY A 130 -6.22 9.63 20.92
N GLY A 131 -5.32 8.64 20.89
CA GLY A 131 -5.62 7.22 20.66
C GLY A 131 -5.39 6.82 19.19
N THR A 132 -5.80 5.61 18.81
CA THR A 132 -5.49 5.05 17.48
C THR A 132 -6.75 4.52 16.80
N SER A 133 -7.09 5.08 15.62
CA SER A 133 -8.15 4.57 14.76
C SER A 133 -7.64 4.47 13.34
N PHE A 134 -7.76 3.30 12.73
CA PHE A 134 -7.32 3.08 11.35
C PHE A 134 -8.39 3.49 10.33
N ARG A 135 -9.65 3.66 10.78
CA ARG A 135 -10.81 4.02 9.93
C ARG A 135 -10.64 5.29 9.10
N PRO A 136 -10.09 6.41 9.62
CA PRO A 136 -10.01 7.67 8.88
C PRO A 136 -9.29 7.55 7.53
N VAL A 137 -8.26 6.70 7.45
CA VAL A 137 -7.55 6.40 6.20
C VAL A 137 -8.49 5.78 5.16
N PHE A 138 -9.24 4.74 5.53
CA PHE A 138 -10.15 4.05 4.62
C PHE A 138 -11.32 4.93 4.19
N GLU A 139 -11.88 5.69 5.13
CA GLU A 139 -12.93 6.68 4.83
C GLU A 139 -12.44 7.75 3.86
N TRP A 140 -11.18 8.19 3.98
CA TRP A 140 -10.61 9.14 3.05
C TRP A 140 -10.45 8.54 1.65
N VAL A 141 -9.90 7.33 1.54
CA VAL A 141 -9.76 6.63 0.25
C VAL A 141 -11.11 6.47 -0.45
N GLU A 142 -12.14 6.06 0.30
CA GLU A 142 -13.51 5.94 -0.21
C GLU A 142 -14.09 7.29 -0.65
N LYS A 143 -13.93 8.34 0.17
CA LYS A 143 -14.40 9.71 -0.16
C LYS A 143 -13.73 10.27 -1.42
N GLN A 144 -12.46 9.94 -1.68
CA GLN A 144 -11.76 10.32 -2.91
C GLN A 144 -12.17 9.47 -4.12
N GLY A 145 -12.93 8.39 -3.92
CA GLY A 145 -13.29 7.45 -4.98
C GLY A 145 -12.08 6.68 -5.53
N LEU A 146 -11.04 6.51 -4.73
CA LEU A 146 -9.80 5.86 -5.13
C LEU A 146 -9.93 4.34 -4.97
N THR A 147 -9.36 3.60 -5.92
CA THR A 147 -9.17 2.15 -5.84
C THR A 147 -7.69 1.85 -6.05
N PRO A 148 -6.84 2.06 -5.03
CA PRO A 148 -5.41 1.87 -5.17
C PRO A 148 -5.07 0.40 -5.45
N GLU A 149 -3.94 0.17 -6.11
CA GLU A 149 -3.41 -1.18 -6.37
C GLU A 149 -3.04 -1.91 -5.08
N ALA A 150 -2.63 -1.15 -4.08
CA ALA A 150 -2.55 -1.60 -2.70
C ALA A 150 -2.63 -0.40 -1.75
N LEU A 151 -3.22 -0.64 -0.59
CA LEU A 151 -3.02 0.18 0.60
C LEU A 151 -2.02 -0.52 1.52
N VAL A 152 -0.92 0.16 1.84
CA VAL A 152 0.09 -0.33 2.79
C VAL A 152 -0.02 0.48 4.06
N TYR A 153 -0.29 -0.18 5.19
CA TYR A 153 -0.46 0.47 6.48
C TYR A 153 0.68 0.04 7.42
N PHE A 154 1.49 0.98 7.89
CA PHE A 154 2.51 0.76 8.91
C PHE A 154 1.96 1.12 10.29
N THR A 155 1.90 0.15 11.20
CA THR A 155 1.26 0.27 12.52
C THR A 155 1.74 -0.82 13.46
N ASP A 156 1.44 -0.74 14.76
CA ASP A 156 1.55 -1.83 15.71
C ASP A 156 0.27 -2.69 15.80
N ALA A 157 -0.78 -2.30 15.05
CA ALA A 157 -2.11 -2.89 15.02
C ALA A 157 -2.92 -2.73 16.33
N GLU A 158 -2.53 -1.81 17.22
CA GLU A 158 -3.28 -1.45 18.43
C GLU A 158 -4.23 -0.29 18.15
N GLY A 159 -5.42 -0.58 17.60
CA GLY A 159 -6.40 0.46 17.32
C GLY A 159 -7.73 -0.04 16.77
N GLU A 160 -8.63 0.89 16.47
CA GLU A 160 -9.93 0.56 15.90
C GLU A 160 -9.86 0.35 14.38
N PHE A 161 -10.08 -0.89 13.95
CA PHE A 161 -10.16 -1.28 12.54
C PHE A 161 -11.54 -1.01 11.93
N PRO A 162 -11.63 -0.79 10.60
CA PRO A 162 -12.91 -0.88 9.90
C PRO A 162 -13.53 -2.28 10.05
N GLN A 163 -14.85 -2.34 10.21
CA GLN A 163 -15.58 -3.61 10.38
C GLN A 163 -15.55 -4.50 9.12
N THR A 164 -15.42 -3.88 7.95
CA THR A 164 -15.42 -4.58 6.66
C THR A 164 -14.16 -4.23 5.88
N ALA A 165 -13.57 -5.24 5.25
CA ALA A 165 -12.46 -5.04 4.33
C ALA A 165 -12.91 -4.21 3.11
N PRO A 166 -12.08 -3.29 2.60
CA PRO A 166 -12.37 -2.56 1.37
C PRO A 166 -12.29 -3.49 0.14
N ASN A 167 -12.68 -2.96 -1.02
CA ASN A 167 -12.64 -3.68 -2.30
C ASN A 167 -11.26 -3.66 -2.99
N PHE A 168 -10.25 -3.11 -2.35
CA PHE A 168 -8.86 -3.08 -2.82
C PHE A 168 -7.94 -3.82 -1.83
N PRO A 169 -6.74 -4.22 -2.27
CA PRO A 169 -5.80 -4.95 -1.42
C PRO A 169 -5.28 -4.11 -0.26
N VAL A 170 -5.17 -4.71 0.92
CA VAL A 170 -4.61 -4.05 2.11
C VAL A 170 -3.54 -4.91 2.72
N ILE A 171 -2.37 -4.31 2.91
CA ILE A 171 -1.19 -4.92 3.51
C ILE A 171 -0.89 -4.17 4.81
N TRP A 172 -0.95 -4.90 5.92
CA TRP A 172 -0.63 -4.39 7.25
C TRP A 172 0.81 -4.77 7.58
N LEU A 173 1.69 -3.78 7.63
CA LEU A 173 3.04 -3.90 8.13
C LEU A 173 3.03 -3.66 9.63
N VAL A 174 2.98 -4.77 10.38
CA VAL A 174 2.73 -4.76 11.82
C VAL A 174 4.04 -4.84 12.58
N LYS A 175 4.36 -3.81 13.35
CA LYS A 175 5.41 -3.83 14.37
C LYS A 175 4.91 -4.61 15.58
N GLY A 176 5.38 -5.85 15.74
CA GLY A 176 4.98 -6.72 16.85
C GLY A 176 4.07 -7.88 16.44
N LYS A 177 3.31 -8.41 17.40
CA LYS A 177 2.60 -9.70 17.27
C LYS A 177 1.08 -9.58 17.17
N GLU A 178 0.56 -8.35 17.19
CA GLU A 178 -0.87 -8.10 17.11
C GLU A 178 -1.47 -8.60 15.81
N ARG A 179 -2.76 -8.95 15.88
CA ARG A 179 -3.52 -9.53 14.77
C ARG A 179 -4.37 -8.46 14.11
N VAL A 180 -4.54 -8.59 12.80
CA VAL A 180 -5.44 -7.75 12.01
C VAL A 180 -6.69 -8.55 11.62
N PRO A 181 -7.87 -7.93 11.55
CA PRO A 181 -9.12 -8.64 11.29
C PRO A 181 -9.27 -9.13 9.85
N TRP A 182 -8.60 -8.48 8.90
CA TRP A 182 -8.64 -8.78 7.46
C TRP A 182 -7.45 -8.13 6.75
N GLY A 183 -7.27 -8.47 5.47
CA GLY A 183 -6.10 -8.06 4.71
C GLY A 183 -4.89 -8.93 5.05
N GLU A 184 -3.73 -8.55 4.53
CA GLU A 184 -2.52 -9.35 4.58
C GLU A 184 -1.58 -8.78 5.63
N ARG A 185 -1.27 -9.56 6.67
CA ARG A 185 -0.34 -9.14 7.73
C ARG A 185 1.08 -9.56 7.38
N ILE A 186 1.99 -8.60 7.40
CA ILE A 186 3.43 -8.84 7.34
C ILE A 186 4.04 -8.30 8.63
N GLN A 187 4.79 -9.14 9.33
CA GLN A 187 5.44 -8.75 10.57
C GLN A 187 6.75 -8.02 10.30
N LEU A 188 6.96 -6.92 11.00
CA LEU A 188 8.25 -6.24 11.09
C LEU A 188 8.97 -6.68 12.37
N ASN A 189 10.26 -7.01 12.22
CA ASN A 189 11.13 -7.53 13.26
C ASN A 189 12.14 -6.49 13.72
#